data_AF-A0A9D8FRK5-F1
#
_entry.id   AF-A0A9D8FRK5-F1
#
_cell.length_a   1.000
_cell.length_b   1.000
_cell.length_c   1.000
_cell.angle_alpha   90.00
_cell.angle_beta   90.00
_cell.angle_gamma   90.00
#
_symmetry.space_group_name_H-M   'P 1'
#
loop_
_entity.id
_entity.type
_entity.pdbx_description
1 polymer ?
#
loop_
_entity_poly.entity_id
_entity_poly.type
_entity_poly.pdbx_seq_one_letter_code
_entity_poly.pdbx_strand_id
1 'polypeptide(L)'
;MSPTWPPLPGPLFLFLAALTVAAICYFVHRWPLVAGVIAAGGCLALGWICLHQLSEEPPSFLGRVWVLDRPFVLWGREWAVTRATGALVAFILFTAGMSFLLALPASQGWSFYPFGMGVVAILVLAVTAQQYIYSVLFLWLAANLSVFVLAGGRPEGTVGALRFLALTSLAVMPLLILPRYLEPDAAPGALYTATILMTIGFGILLMVVPFHGQLVAMIAHAAPMVPAFVLSAFSPLVFQILFSLGQAHPPLLEDRLLFDACRWMGIATVALGGLAAMGQRRWEYLVGYATLVDWGAGLVALGQGTARGAEQAIQMVIWRAFSLTLVGTGLTIVLKAAGEKAEIADSGGLLRRRPVATLTLIIGLLSLAAFPLTPGAAGRWPLILDLLAADPRMGWTLILAGVGVCVGTLAGARACLGPPAPGLSERRLEAMIGLGFALLALWLVGYVFLHPEPWLGLMQEAFAGLSFLAL
;
A
#
# COMPACT_ATOMS: atom_id res chain seq x y z
N MET A 1 9.48 -16.48 -45.35
CA MET A 1 9.54 -16.85 -43.93
C MET A 1 9.64 -15.56 -43.14
N SER A 2 8.54 -15.06 -42.58
CA SER A 2 8.59 -13.93 -41.65
C SER A 2 9.42 -14.35 -40.43
N PRO A 3 10.33 -13.52 -39.91
CA PRO A 3 11.06 -13.86 -38.70
C PRO A 3 10.07 -13.87 -37.54
N THR A 4 9.56 -15.04 -37.19
CA THR A 4 8.78 -15.24 -35.97
C THR A 4 9.76 -15.18 -34.81
N TRP A 5 9.98 -13.98 -34.29
CA TRP A 5 10.72 -13.77 -33.05
C TRP A 5 10.16 -14.69 -31.95
N PRO A 6 11.01 -15.25 -31.07
CA PRO A 6 10.53 -16.09 -29.99
C PRO A 6 9.53 -15.32 -29.12
N PRO A 7 8.45 -15.96 -28.64
CA PRO A 7 7.43 -15.27 -27.89
C PRO A 7 8.00 -14.75 -26.57
N LEU A 8 7.64 -13.51 -26.21
CA LEU A 8 8.14 -12.87 -25.00
C LEU A 8 7.46 -13.48 -23.77
N PRO A 9 8.21 -13.94 -22.74
CA PRO A 9 7.64 -14.44 -21.50
C PRO A 9 6.80 -13.38 -20.78
N GLY A 10 5.69 -13.78 -20.16
CA GLY A 10 4.74 -12.88 -19.50
C GLY A 10 5.35 -11.93 -18.48
N PRO A 11 6.11 -12.42 -17.47
CA PRO A 11 6.71 -11.54 -16.47
C PRO A 11 7.69 -10.53 -17.06
N LEU A 12 8.45 -10.94 -18.08
CA LEU A 12 9.39 -10.07 -18.79
C LEU A 12 8.66 -9.02 -19.63
N PHE A 13 7.55 -9.39 -20.28
CA PHE A 13 6.69 -8.44 -21.00
C PHE A 13 6.17 -7.35 -20.07
N LEU A 14 5.53 -7.74 -18.96
CA LEU A 14 4.96 -6.79 -18.00
C LEU A 14 6.03 -5.85 -17.43
N PHE A 15 7.20 -6.39 -17.07
CA PHE A 15 8.34 -5.60 -16.62
C PHE A 15 8.81 -4.59 -17.68
N LEU A 16 9.10 -5.05 -18.91
CA LEU A 16 9.61 -4.19 -19.98
C LEU A 16 8.58 -3.16 -20.43
N ALA A 17 7.29 -3.52 -20.46
CA ALA A 17 6.21 -2.60 -20.80
C ALA A 17 6.08 -1.50 -19.73
N ALA A 18 6.06 -1.86 -18.45
CA ALA A 18 6.02 -0.89 -17.35
C ALA A 18 7.27 0.00 -17.35
N LEU A 19 8.47 -0.55 -17.62
CA LEU A 19 9.71 0.20 -17.72
C LEU A 19 9.71 1.15 -18.94
N THR A 20 9.11 0.73 -20.05
CA THR A 20 8.95 1.59 -21.24
C THR A 20 8.04 2.76 -20.93
N VAL A 21 6.90 2.53 -20.26
CA VAL A 21 6.01 3.60 -19.80
C VAL A 21 6.76 4.53 -18.83
N ALA A 22 7.56 3.99 -17.91
CA ALA A 22 8.41 4.79 -17.01
C ALA A 22 9.39 5.69 -17.78
N ALA A 23 10.06 5.15 -18.81
CA ALA A 23 10.98 5.91 -19.66
C ALA A 23 10.26 7.03 -20.44
N ILE A 24 9.08 6.74 -21.00
CA ILE A 24 8.25 7.75 -21.68
C ILE A 24 7.88 8.87 -20.68
N CYS A 25 7.38 8.51 -19.49
CA CYS A 25 7.07 9.45 -18.42
C CYS A 25 8.28 10.31 -18.03
N TYR A 26 9.49 9.74 -18.05
CA TYR A 26 10.72 10.46 -17.78
C TYR A 26 11.01 11.49 -18.87
N PHE A 27 10.88 11.15 -20.16
CA PHE A 27 11.11 12.14 -21.23
C PHE A 27 10.08 13.26 -21.23
N VAL A 28 8.83 12.97 -20.83
CA VAL A 28 7.76 13.98 -20.75
C VAL A 28 7.60 14.59 -19.34
N HIS A 29 8.56 14.40 -18.42
CA HIS A 29 8.43 14.86 -17.01
C HIS A 29 8.19 16.37 -16.87
N ARG A 30 8.60 17.17 -17.87
CA ARG A 30 8.34 18.62 -17.94
C ARG A 30 6.86 18.96 -18.10
N TRP A 31 6.04 18.01 -18.54
CA TRP A 31 4.60 18.11 -18.69
C TRP A 31 3.91 17.16 -17.71
N PRO A 32 3.77 17.52 -16.42
CA PRO A 32 3.35 16.60 -15.37
C PRO A 32 1.97 15.98 -15.62
N LEU A 33 1.05 16.70 -16.27
CA LEU A 33 -0.26 16.17 -16.65
C LEU A 33 -0.14 15.05 -17.69
N VAL A 34 0.70 15.24 -18.71
CA VAL A 34 0.93 14.24 -19.76
C VAL A 34 1.61 13.01 -19.16
N ALA A 35 2.65 13.22 -18.34
CA ALA A 35 3.33 12.13 -17.64
C ALA A 35 2.36 11.34 -16.73
N GLY A 36 1.50 12.04 -15.99
CA GLY A 36 0.54 11.40 -15.10
C GLY A 36 -0.56 10.63 -15.83
N VAL A 37 -1.08 11.14 -16.95
CA VAL A 37 -2.05 10.42 -17.80
C VAL A 37 -1.43 9.18 -18.42
N ILE A 38 -0.18 9.27 -18.90
CA ILE A 38 0.56 8.12 -19.46
C ILE A 38 0.82 7.07 -18.38
N ALA A 39 1.26 7.47 -17.18
CA ALA A 39 1.48 6.56 -16.06
C ALA A 39 0.18 5.87 -15.62
N ALA A 40 -0.89 6.63 -15.40
CA ALA A 40 -2.18 6.09 -15.00
C ALA A 40 -2.74 5.14 -16.07
N GLY A 41 -2.78 5.59 -17.34
CA GLY A 41 -3.26 4.77 -18.46
C GLY A 41 -2.43 3.50 -18.67
N GLY A 42 -1.10 3.59 -18.56
CA GLY A 42 -0.20 2.45 -18.67
C GLY A 42 -0.42 1.42 -17.57
N CYS A 43 -0.55 1.86 -16.32
CA CYS A 43 -0.89 0.98 -15.19
C CYS A 43 -2.24 0.28 -15.38
N LEU A 44 -3.30 1.04 -15.71
CA LEU A 44 -4.65 0.47 -15.90
C LEU A 44 -4.69 -0.50 -17.08
N ALA A 45 -4.02 -0.17 -18.19
CA ALA A 45 -3.94 -1.05 -19.36
C ALA A 45 -3.17 -2.34 -19.04
N LEU A 46 -2.00 -2.26 -18.39
CA LEU A 46 -1.24 -3.44 -18.00
C LEU A 46 -1.99 -4.30 -16.97
N GLY A 47 -2.69 -3.68 -16.02
CA GLY A 47 -3.52 -4.40 -15.05
C GLY A 47 -4.67 -5.14 -15.74
N TRP A 48 -5.35 -4.49 -16.67
CA TRP A 48 -6.41 -5.11 -17.48
C TRP A 48 -5.90 -6.29 -18.30
N ILE A 49 -4.76 -6.10 -18.96
CA ILE A 49 -4.07 -7.13 -19.73
C ILE A 49 -3.72 -8.33 -18.84
N CYS A 50 -3.18 -8.07 -17.65
CA CYS A 50 -2.78 -9.12 -16.72
C CYS A 50 -3.97 -9.96 -16.23
N LEU A 51 -5.17 -9.37 -16.05
CA LEU A 51 -6.37 -10.12 -15.66
C LEU A 51 -7.01 -10.92 -16.80
N HIS A 52 -7.07 -10.34 -17.99
CA HIS A 52 -7.90 -10.89 -19.08
C HIS A 52 -7.15 -11.82 -20.02
N GLN A 53 -5.82 -11.91 -19.91
CA GLN A 53 -4.99 -12.67 -20.85
C GLN A 53 -4.27 -13.87 -20.24
N LEU A 54 -4.85 -14.49 -19.22
CA LEU A 54 -4.41 -15.80 -18.72
C LEU A 54 -5.02 -16.99 -19.51
N SER A 55 -5.68 -16.75 -20.67
CA SER A 55 -6.40 -17.79 -21.42
C SER A 55 -6.29 -17.71 -22.96
N GLU A 56 -5.87 -18.84 -23.53
CA GLU A 56 -5.84 -19.41 -24.91
C GLU A 56 -5.32 -18.64 -26.14
N GLU A 57 -5.64 -17.37 -26.38
CA GLU A 57 -5.14 -16.66 -27.59
C GLU A 57 -4.11 -15.58 -27.25
N PRO A 58 -2.80 -15.81 -27.47
CA PRO A 58 -1.76 -14.84 -27.16
C PRO A 58 -1.81 -13.67 -28.14
N PRO A 59 -2.05 -12.43 -27.69
CA PRO A 59 -2.11 -11.30 -28.60
C PRO A 59 -0.72 -10.95 -29.13
N SER A 60 -0.69 -10.27 -30.28
CA SER A 60 0.54 -9.74 -30.84
C SER A 60 0.76 -8.29 -30.42
N PHE A 61 1.91 -7.98 -29.80
CA PHE A 61 2.36 -6.61 -29.56
C PHE A 61 3.63 -6.35 -30.37
N LEU A 62 3.66 -5.26 -31.14
CA LEU A 62 4.77 -4.92 -32.05
C LEU A 62 5.21 -6.08 -32.98
N GLY A 63 4.26 -6.88 -33.47
CA GLY A 63 4.53 -8.03 -34.33
C GLY A 63 5.16 -9.24 -33.63
N ARG A 64 5.23 -9.25 -32.29
CA ARG A 64 5.63 -10.42 -31.49
C ARG A 64 4.44 -10.97 -30.72
N VAL A 65 4.24 -12.27 -30.82
CA VAL A 65 3.31 -13.02 -29.96
C VAL A 65 3.91 -13.09 -28.57
N TRP A 66 3.12 -12.90 -27.53
CA TRP A 66 3.59 -13.02 -26.15
C TRP A 66 2.61 -13.84 -25.35
N VAL A 67 3.13 -14.67 -24.45
CA VAL A 67 2.33 -15.67 -23.73
C VAL A 67 2.56 -15.45 -22.25
N LEU A 68 1.47 -15.10 -21.55
CA LEU A 68 1.55 -14.60 -20.18
C LEU A 68 1.97 -15.70 -19.19
N ASP A 69 1.58 -16.95 -19.45
CA ASP A 69 1.91 -18.13 -18.65
C ASP A 69 3.35 -18.62 -18.84
N ARG A 70 4.04 -18.19 -19.91
CA ARG A 70 5.39 -18.65 -20.21
C ARG A 70 6.37 -18.10 -19.18
N PRO A 71 7.05 -18.97 -18.42
CA PRO A 71 8.04 -18.52 -17.47
C PRO A 71 9.31 -18.02 -18.16
N PHE A 72 10.07 -17.17 -17.49
CA PHE A 72 11.44 -16.87 -17.88
C PHE A 72 12.42 -17.28 -16.79
N VAL A 73 13.60 -17.70 -17.22
CA VAL A 73 14.68 -18.11 -16.32
C VAL A 73 15.79 -17.08 -16.34
N LEU A 74 16.15 -16.57 -15.17
CA LEU A 74 17.32 -15.70 -14.96
C LEU A 74 18.16 -16.30 -13.84
N TRP A 75 19.46 -16.50 -14.08
CA TRP A 75 20.38 -17.13 -13.13
C TRP A 75 19.92 -18.50 -12.59
N GLY A 76 19.26 -19.30 -13.44
CA GLY A 76 18.74 -20.62 -13.05
C GLY A 76 17.51 -20.56 -12.15
N ARG A 77 16.85 -19.41 -12.05
CA ARG A 77 15.65 -19.17 -11.24
C ARG A 77 14.49 -18.72 -12.09
N GLU A 78 13.30 -19.11 -11.68
CA GLU A 78 12.11 -18.96 -12.49
C GLU A 78 11.26 -17.76 -12.05
N TRP A 79 10.78 -17.02 -13.04
CA TRP A 79 9.72 -16.03 -12.92
C TRP A 79 8.54 -16.51 -13.75
N ALA A 80 7.35 -16.54 -13.15
CA ALA A 80 6.14 -17.01 -13.81
C ALA A 80 4.94 -16.17 -13.37
N VAL A 81 3.98 -15.94 -14.27
CA VAL A 81 2.67 -15.39 -13.92
C VAL A 81 1.71 -16.55 -13.69
N THR A 82 1.59 -16.96 -12.43
CA THR A 82 0.51 -17.84 -11.97
C THR A 82 -0.79 -17.05 -11.79
N ARG A 83 -1.93 -17.72 -11.59
CA ARG A 83 -3.19 -17.02 -11.26
C ARG A 83 -3.04 -16.10 -10.04
N ALA A 84 -2.42 -16.61 -8.97
CA ALA A 84 -2.18 -15.86 -7.75
C ALA A 84 -1.27 -14.63 -7.96
N THR A 85 -0.12 -14.82 -8.61
CA THR A 85 0.82 -13.71 -8.85
C THR A 85 0.30 -12.71 -9.87
N GLY A 86 -0.44 -13.17 -10.89
CA GLY A 86 -1.13 -12.31 -11.86
C GLY A 86 -2.21 -11.44 -11.22
N ALA A 87 -3.03 -12.04 -10.35
CA ALA A 87 -4.01 -11.28 -9.57
C ALA A 87 -3.32 -10.21 -8.71
N LEU A 88 -2.27 -10.57 -7.97
CA LEU A 88 -1.53 -9.60 -7.14
C LEU A 88 -0.88 -8.47 -7.97
N VAL A 89 -0.30 -8.79 -9.12
CA VAL A 89 0.25 -7.80 -10.06
C VAL A 89 -0.85 -6.85 -10.56
N ALA A 90 -2.02 -7.39 -10.93
CA ALA A 90 -3.15 -6.59 -11.38
C ALA A 90 -3.62 -5.63 -10.27
N PHE A 91 -3.73 -6.09 -9.02
CA PHE A 91 -4.07 -5.23 -7.88
C PHE A 91 -3.12 -4.05 -7.73
N ILE A 92 -1.82 -4.32 -7.74
CA ILE A 92 -0.77 -3.30 -7.61
C ILE A 92 -0.87 -2.32 -8.78
N LEU A 93 -1.08 -2.80 -10.01
CA LEU A 93 -1.22 -1.96 -11.19
C LEU A 93 -2.46 -1.07 -11.14
N PHE A 94 -3.62 -1.60 -10.75
CA PHE A 94 -4.84 -0.79 -10.67
C PHE A 94 -4.76 0.26 -9.55
N THR A 95 -4.29 -0.12 -8.36
CA THR A 95 -4.16 0.83 -7.25
C THR A 95 -3.08 1.88 -7.49
N ALA A 96 -1.98 1.53 -8.17
CA ALA A 96 -0.99 2.49 -8.66
C ALA A 96 -1.58 3.43 -9.73
N GLY A 97 -2.31 2.89 -10.71
CA GLY A 97 -2.98 3.67 -11.74
C GLY A 97 -3.98 4.67 -11.17
N MET A 98 -4.78 4.25 -10.18
CA MET A 98 -5.69 5.13 -9.44
C MET A 98 -4.92 6.24 -8.69
N SER A 99 -3.81 5.90 -8.05
CA SER A 99 -2.97 6.87 -7.34
C SER A 99 -2.35 7.90 -8.29
N PHE A 100 -1.86 7.48 -9.48
CA PHE A 100 -1.35 8.39 -10.50
C PHE A 100 -2.45 9.29 -11.08
N LEU A 101 -3.63 8.73 -11.34
CA LEU A 101 -4.78 9.48 -11.83
C LEU A 101 -5.22 10.55 -10.81
N LEU A 102 -5.41 10.16 -9.56
CA LEU A 102 -5.91 11.06 -8.51
C LEU A 102 -4.85 12.06 -8.02
N ALA A 103 -3.57 11.88 -8.37
CA ALA A 103 -2.51 12.86 -8.16
C ALA A 103 -2.55 14.05 -9.12
N LEU A 104 -3.20 13.95 -10.29
CA LEU A 104 -3.17 14.98 -11.34
C LEU A 104 -3.57 16.42 -10.91
N PRO A 105 -4.44 16.66 -9.91
CA PRO A 105 -4.80 18.02 -9.47
C PRO A 105 -3.63 18.88 -8.97
N ALA A 106 -2.56 18.25 -8.49
CA ALA A 106 -1.42 18.95 -7.92
C ALA A 106 -0.13 18.14 -8.08
N SER A 107 0.97 18.86 -8.30
CA SER A 107 2.28 18.24 -8.40
C SER A 107 2.65 17.49 -7.13
N GLN A 108 3.00 16.21 -7.28
CA GLN A 108 3.55 15.37 -6.22
C GLN A 108 5.10 15.36 -6.24
N GLY A 109 5.72 16.19 -7.08
CA GLY A 109 7.14 16.12 -7.41
C GLY A 109 7.36 15.51 -8.79
N TRP A 110 8.44 15.93 -9.46
CA TRP A 110 8.75 15.51 -10.84
C TRP A 110 9.06 14.01 -10.96
N SER A 111 9.56 13.41 -9.87
CA SER A 111 9.94 12.00 -9.80
C SER A 111 8.74 11.06 -9.68
N PHE A 112 7.56 11.55 -9.29
CA PHE A 112 6.45 10.69 -8.88
C PHE A 112 5.99 9.74 -9.99
N TYR A 113 5.70 10.24 -11.18
CA TYR A 113 5.24 9.42 -12.31
C TYR A 113 6.35 8.55 -12.93
N PRO A 114 7.52 9.08 -13.33
CA PRO A 114 8.55 8.27 -13.98
C PRO A 114 9.13 7.21 -13.05
N PHE A 115 9.55 7.58 -11.84
CA PHE A 115 10.12 6.61 -10.90
C PHE A 115 9.04 5.79 -10.22
N GLY A 116 7.82 6.28 -10.04
CA GLY A 116 6.70 5.47 -9.58
C GLY A 116 6.37 4.33 -10.55
N MET A 117 6.35 4.59 -11.86
CA MET A 117 6.21 3.53 -12.86
C MET A 117 7.42 2.57 -12.86
N GLY A 118 8.63 3.08 -12.63
CA GLY A 118 9.81 2.22 -12.45
C GLY A 118 9.70 1.31 -11.22
N VAL A 119 9.16 1.82 -10.11
CA VAL A 119 8.88 1.04 -8.89
C VAL A 119 7.88 -0.07 -9.21
N VAL A 120 6.78 0.25 -9.89
CA VAL A 120 5.79 -0.74 -10.34
C VAL A 120 6.43 -1.82 -11.22
N ALA A 121 7.29 -1.45 -12.18
CA ALA A 121 8.00 -2.40 -13.03
C ALA A 121 8.83 -3.39 -12.19
N ILE A 122 9.60 -2.89 -11.22
CA ILE A 122 10.43 -3.73 -10.34
C ILE A 122 9.55 -4.62 -9.44
N LEU A 123 8.43 -4.10 -8.93
CA LEU A 123 7.49 -4.88 -8.13
C LEU A 123 6.85 -6.03 -8.93
N VAL A 124 6.64 -5.90 -10.24
CA VAL A 124 6.21 -7.02 -11.09
C VAL A 124 7.22 -8.16 -11.03
N LEU A 125 8.52 -7.87 -11.11
CA LEU A 125 9.57 -8.89 -10.98
C LEU A 125 9.61 -9.48 -9.56
N ALA A 126 9.32 -8.67 -8.53
CA ALA A 126 9.26 -9.14 -7.16
C ALA A 126 8.10 -10.12 -6.93
N VAL A 127 6.91 -9.81 -7.45
CA VAL A 127 5.70 -10.63 -7.30
C VAL A 127 5.80 -11.93 -8.09
N THR A 128 6.34 -11.89 -9.31
CA THR A 128 6.38 -13.05 -10.22
C THR A 128 7.55 -14.01 -9.94
N ALA A 129 8.49 -13.63 -9.09
CA ALA A 129 9.58 -14.49 -8.65
C ALA A 129 9.05 -15.70 -7.88
N GLN A 130 9.41 -16.92 -8.32
CA GLN A 130 8.95 -18.16 -7.67
C GLN A 130 9.68 -18.48 -6.37
N GLN A 131 10.75 -17.76 -6.05
CA GLN A 131 11.52 -17.93 -4.83
C GLN A 131 11.54 -16.65 -4.03
N TYR A 132 11.17 -16.75 -2.75
CA TYR A 132 10.97 -15.58 -1.89
C TYR A 132 12.23 -14.70 -1.76
N ILE A 133 13.44 -15.29 -1.82
CA ILE A 133 14.71 -14.54 -1.76
C ILE A 133 14.75 -13.47 -2.87
N TYR A 134 14.35 -13.83 -4.10
CA TYR A 134 14.32 -12.88 -5.20
C TYR A 134 13.16 -11.90 -5.05
N SER A 135 12.00 -12.33 -4.55
CA SER A 135 10.91 -11.40 -4.22
C SER A 135 11.36 -10.32 -3.22
N VAL A 136 12.11 -10.72 -2.18
CA VAL A 136 12.68 -9.80 -1.19
C VAL A 136 13.74 -8.88 -1.81
N LEU A 137 14.64 -9.40 -2.66
CA LEU A 137 15.66 -8.60 -3.33
C LEU A 137 15.06 -7.57 -4.29
N PHE A 138 14.05 -7.94 -5.08
CA PHE A 138 13.37 -7.01 -5.98
C PHE A 138 12.46 -6.04 -5.21
N LEU A 139 11.85 -6.45 -4.10
CA LEU A 139 11.18 -5.52 -3.18
C LEU A 139 12.16 -4.48 -2.64
N TRP A 140 13.37 -4.90 -2.25
CA TRP A 140 14.42 -3.99 -1.79
C TRP A 140 14.88 -3.04 -2.90
N LEU A 141 15.07 -3.55 -4.12
CA LEU A 141 15.39 -2.71 -5.28
C LEU A 141 14.30 -1.69 -5.58
N ALA A 142 13.03 -2.09 -5.49
CA ALA A 142 11.90 -1.17 -5.63
C ALA A 142 11.91 -0.12 -4.52
N ALA A 143 12.22 -0.49 -3.28
CA ALA A 143 12.32 0.43 -2.16
C ALA A 143 13.43 1.47 -2.34
N ASN A 144 14.59 1.06 -2.90
CA ASN A 144 15.68 1.97 -3.26
C ASN A 144 15.21 3.03 -4.27
N LEU A 145 14.45 2.63 -5.29
CA LEU A 145 13.91 3.56 -6.29
C LEU A 145 12.81 4.47 -5.70
N SER A 146 12.00 3.94 -4.78
CA SER A 146 10.96 4.71 -4.07
C SER A 146 11.51 5.90 -3.28
N VAL A 147 12.79 5.92 -2.93
CA VAL A 147 13.43 7.07 -2.26
C VAL A 147 13.30 8.34 -3.09
N PHE A 148 13.49 8.24 -4.40
CA PHE A 148 13.35 9.40 -5.30
C PHE A 148 11.90 9.86 -5.42
N VAL A 149 10.96 8.91 -5.41
CA VAL A 149 9.52 9.16 -5.42
C VAL A 149 9.11 9.89 -4.13
N LEU A 150 9.55 9.39 -2.97
CA LEU A 150 9.26 9.95 -1.65
C LEU A 150 9.90 11.32 -1.42
N ALA A 151 11.14 11.50 -1.85
CA ALA A 151 11.82 12.78 -1.73
C ALA A 151 11.18 13.84 -2.64
N GLY A 152 10.65 13.46 -3.81
CA GLY A 152 9.90 14.36 -4.70
C GLY A 152 10.70 15.56 -5.24
N GLY A 153 12.03 15.59 -5.06
CA GLY A 153 12.86 16.77 -5.29
C GLY A 153 12.72 17.87 -4.22
N ARG A 154 12.16 17.55 -3.05
CA ARG A 154 11.93 18.47 -1.92
C ARG A 154 12.98 18.22 -0.84
N PRO A 155 13.68 19.25 -0.34
CA PRO A 155 14.69 19.08 0.72
C PRO A 155 14.14 18.38 1.97
N GLU A 156 12.93 18.75 2.40
CA GLU A 156 12.27 18.18 3.60
C GLU A 156 11.79 16.73 3.39
N GLY A 157 11.52 16.32 2.14
CA GLY A 157 11.11 14.95 1.79
C GLY A 157 12.20 13.90 2.00
N THR A 158 13.46 14.34 2.13
CA THR A 158 14.62 13.47 2.29
C THR A 158 14.55 12.66 3.59
N VAL A 159 14.04 13.23 4.69
CA VAL A 159 14.01 12.55 6.00
C VAL A 159 13.11 11.31 5.96
N GLY A 160 11.90 11.44 5.41
CA GLY A 160 10.97 10.32 5.25
C GLY A 160 11.54 9.25 4.31
N ALA A 161 12.10 9.68 3.18
CA ALA A 161 12.70 8.79 2.19
C ALA A 161 13.90 8.01 2.74
N LEU A 162 14.80 8.65 3.50
CA LEU A 162 15.96 8.01 4.12
C LEU A 162 15.56 7.04 5.24
N ARG A 163 14.55 7.38 6.06
CA ARG A 163 14.06 6.46 7.09
C ARG A 163 13.45 5.21 6.47
N PHE A 164 12.66 5.37 5.41
CA PHE A 164 12.10 4.25 4.65
C PHE A 164 13.22 3.38 4.05
N LEU A 165 14.22 4.01 3.41
CA LEU A 165 15.38 3.30 2.84
C LEU A 165 16.15 2.51 3.90
N ALA A 166 16.53 3.18 4.99
CA ALA A 166 17.38 2.60 6.03
C ALA A 166 16.68 1.41 6.70
N LEU A 167 15.42 1.59 7.10
CA LEU A 167 14.66 0.53 7.77
C LEU A 167 14.29 -0.60 6.81
N THR A 168 13.90 -0.32 5.56
CA THR A 168 13.64 -1.39 4.58
C THR A 168 14.92 -2.18 4.28
N SER A 169 16.08 -1.51 4.18
CA SER A 169 17.36 -2.18 3.97
C SER A 169 17.73 -3.05 5.17
N LEU A 170 17.50 -2.56 6.40
CA LEU A 170 17.70 -3.33 7.62
C LEU A 170 16.77 -4.54 7.70
N ALA A 171 15.53 -4.40 7.25
CA ALA A 171 14.51 -5.46 7.24
C ALA A 171 14.86 -6.63 6.32
N VAL A 172 15.50 -6.33 5.18
CA VAL A 172 15.86 -7.32 4.17
C VAL A 172 16.96 -8.25 4.66
N MET A 173 17.91 -7.75 5.45
CA MET A 173 19.04 -8.56 5.95
C MET A 173 18.63 -9.83 6.70
N PRO A 174 17.79 -9.79 7.76
CA PRO A 174 17.37 -11.01 8.45
C PRO A 174 16.59 -11.96 7.54
N LEU A 175 15.81 -11.45 6.57
CA LEU A 175 15.06 -12.28 5.62
C LEU A 175 15.96 -12.99 4.61
N LEU A 176 17.10 -12.41 4.24
CA LEU A 176 18.08 -13.06 3.35
C LEU A 176 18.92 -14.13 4.07
N ILE A 177 19.12 -13.99 5.39
CA ILE A 177 19.89 -14.93 6.21
C ILE A 177 19.00 -16.10 6.67
N LEU A 178 17.69 -15.87 6.81
CA LEU A 178 16.70 -16.83 7.27
C LEU A 178 16.75 -18.23 6.62
N PRO A 179 17.00 -18.43 5.31
CA PRO A 179 17.05 -19.79 4.74
C PRO A 179 18.06 -20.71 5.42
N ARG A 180 19.18 -20.16 5.92
CA ARG A 180 20.23 -20.92 6.59
C ARG A 180 19.73 -21.68 7.82
N TYR A 181 18.70 -21.14 8.48
CA TYR A 181 18.11 -21.71 9.69
C TYR A 181 16.93 -22.65 9.41
N LEU A 182 16.56 -22.80 8.13
CA LEU A 182 15.47 -23.65 7.67
C LEU A 182 15.97 -24.86 6.86
N GLU A 183 17.29 -25.04 6.77
CA GLU A 183 17.90 -26.20 6.13
C GLU A 183 17.58 -27.49 6.90
N PRO A 184 17.43 -28.65 6.22
CA PRO A 184 17.08 -29.91 6.87
C PRO A 184 18.07 -30.38 7.96
N ASP A 185 19.34 -29.97 7.87
CA ASP A 185 20.43 -30.28 8.78
C ASP A 185 20.72 -29.14 9.78
N ALA A 186 19.80 -28.18 9.91
CA ALA A 186 19.98 -27.05 10.82
C ALA A 186 20.10 -27.49 12.30
N ALA A 187 20.92 -26.75 13.04
CA ALA A 187 21.20 -27.03 14.45
C ALA A 187 19.92 -26.97 15.33
N PRO A 188 19.90 -27.66 16.49
CA PRO A 188 18.83 -27.51 17.46
C PRO A 188 18.62 -26.03 17.84
N GLY A 189 17.37 -25.56 17.80
CA GLY A 189 17.02 -24.15 18.05
C GLY A 189 17.10 -23.23 16.82
N ALA A 190 17.46 -23.76 15.63
CA ALA A 190 17.46 -22.98 14.40
C ALA A 190 16.07 -22.44 14.04
N LEU A 191 15.00 -23.20 14.26
CA LEU A 191 13.63 -22.75 14.02
C LEU A 191 13.28 -21.49 14.85
N TYR A 192 13.62 -21.49 16.14
CA TYR A 192 13.42 -20.31 17.00
C TYR A 192 14.17 -19.08 16.47
N THR A 193 15.41 -19.28 16.00
CA THR A 193 16.19 -18.21 15.37
C THR A 193 15.54 -17.74 14.06
N ALA A 194 15.03 -18.66 13.23
CA ALA A 194 14.32 -18.34 12.01
C ALA A 194 13.04 -17.53 12.30
N THR A 195 12.25 -17.91 13.31
CA THR A 195 11.05 -17.18 13.73
C THR A 195 11.39 -15.77 14.20
N ILE A 196 12.48 -15.58 14.95
CA ILE A 196 12.94 -14.25 15.36
C ILE A 196 13.35 -13.40 14.15
N LEU A 197 14.17 -13.95 13.25
CA LEU A 197 14.61 -13.25 12.04
C LEU A 197 13.41 -12.87 11.16
N MET A 198 12.44 -13.78 11.02
CA MET A 198 11.20 -13.54 10.31
C MET A 198 10.40 -12.41 10.95
N THR A 199 10.20 -12.49 12.26
CA THR A 199 9.44 -11.49 13.04
C THR A 199 10.08 -10.11 12.95
N ILE A 200 11.41 -10.01 13.06
CA ILE A 200 12.13 -8.74 12.94
C ILE A 200 12.04 -8.22 11.50
N GLY A 201 12.34 -9.06 10.50
CA GLY A 201 12.32 -8.67 9.09
C GLY A 201 10.95 -8.16 8.64
N PHE A 202 9.89 -8.95 8.87
CA PHE A 202 8.53 -8.53 8.54
C PHE A 202 8.02 -7.42 9.46
N GLY A 203 8.39 -7.40 10.75
CA GLY A 203 8.02 -6.30 11.65
C GLY A 203 8.53 -4.95 11.16
N ILE A 204 9.75 -4.90 10.61
CA ILE A 204 10.29 -3.69 10.00
C ILE A 204 9.60 -3.41 8.64
N LEU A 205 9.40 -4.39 7.76
CA LEU A 205 8.73 -4.18 6.46
C LEU A 205 7.27 -3.72 6.59
N LEU A 206 6.55 -4.22 7.59
CA LEU A 206 5.16 -3.87 7.90
C LEU A 206 5.07 -2.56 8.71
N MET A 207 6.22 -1.96 9.07
CA MET A 207 6.31 -0.66 9.75
C MET A 207 5.54 -0.61 11.09
N VAL A 208 5.52 -1.72 11.82
CA VAL A 208 4.81 -1.81 13.11
C VAL A 208 5.70 -1.35 14.26
N VAL A 209 5.13 -1.10 15.44
CA VAL A 209 5.90 -0.73 16.65
C VAL A 209 6.88 -1.86 17.01
N PRO A 210 8.18 -1.55 17.26
CA PRO A 210 8.79 -0.22 17.43
C PRO A 210 9.28 0.49 16.15
N PHE A 211 9.22 -0.15 14.98
CA PHE A 211 9.74 0.34 13.69
C PHE A 211 8.82 1.31 12.92
N HIS A 212 7.71 1.75 13.52
CA HIS A 212 6.71 2.65 12.94
C HIS A 212 7.20 4.02 12.48
N GLY A 213 8.39 4.45 12.92
CA GLY A 213 8.94 5.77 12.59
C GLY A 213 9.11 6.02 11.08
N GLN A 214 9.31 4.98 10.27
CA GLN A 214 9.34 5.11 8.80
C GLN A 214 7.96 5.44 8.22
N LEU A 215 6.87 4.82 8.72
CA LEU A 215 5.52 5.05 8.20
C LEU A 215 5.11 6.51 8.43
N VAL A 216 5.27 6.98 9.66
CA VAL A 216 4.89 8.35 10.05
C VAL A 216 5.76 9.37 9.31
N ALA A 217 7.08 9.15 9.22
CA ALA A 217 7.97 10.08 8.53
C ALA A 217 7.72 10.10 7.01
N MET A 218 7.44 8.95 6.40
CA MET A 218 7.09 8.86 4.99
C MET A 218 5.85 9.70 4.68
N ILE A 219 4.81 9.58 5.51
CA ILE A 219 3.56 10.33 5.32
C ILE A 219 3.74 11.82 5.63
N ALA A 220 4.49 12.15 6.70
CA ALA A 220 4.66 13.53 7.14
C ALA A 220 5.50 14.40 6.21
N HIS A 221 6.38 13.80 5.39
CA HIS A 221 7.37 14.54 4.61
C HIS A 221 7.24 14.36 3.09
N ALA A 222 6.46 13.40 2.60
CA ALA A 222 6.20 13.22 1.17
C ALA A 222 4.91 13.94 0.73
N ALA A 223 4.73 14.12 -0.58
CA ALA A 223 3.46 14.62 -1.10
C ALA A 223 2.33 13.60 -0.83
N PRO A 224 1.10 14.01 -0.49
CA PRO A 224 0.11 13.11 0.12
C PRO A 224 -0.26 11.86 -0.69
N MET A 225 -0.21 11.92 -2.02
CA MET A 225 -0.52 10.75 -2.86
C MET A 225 0.66 9.76 -2.95
N VAL A 226 1.88 10.18 -2.62
CA VAL A 226 3.07 9.33 -2.72
C VAL A 226 3.06 8.20 -1.69
N PRO A 227 2.84 8.44 -0.38
CA PRO A 227 2.68 7.37 0.59
C PRO A 227 1.48 6.47 0.28
N ALA A 228 0.38 7.02 -0.24
CA ALA A 228 -0.77 6.23 -0.65
C ALA A 228 -0.38 5.21 -1.73
N PHE A 229 0.34 5.65 -2.76
CA PHE A 229 0.92 4.78 -3.80
C PHE A 229 1.88 3.74 -3.20
N VAL A 230 2.89 4.17 -2.44
CA VAL A 230 3.94 3.28 -1.91
C VAL A 230 3.32 2.21 -1.01
N LEU A 231 2.44 2.58 -0.08
CA LEU A 231 1.80 1.61 0.80
C LEU A 231 0.87 0.67 0.04
N SER A 232 0.09 1.16 -0.92
CA SER A 232 -0.81 0.31 -1.71
C SER A 232 -0.05 -0.69 -2.58
N ALA A 233 1.12 -0.31 -3.10
CA ALA A 233 1.94 -1.15 -3.97
C ALA A 233 2.79 -2.17 -3.20
N PHE A 234 3.39 -1.78 -2.06
CA PHE A 234 4.29 -2.65 -1.30
C PHE A 234 3.57 -3.60 -0.35
N SER A 235 2.49 -3.14 0.32
CA SER A 235 1.85 -3.95 1.38
C SER A 235 1.40 -5.34 0.89
N PRO A 236 0.69 -5.47 -0.25
CA PRO A 236 0.22 -6.77 -0.72
C PRO A 236 1.40 -7.74 -1.02
N LEU A 237 2.50 -7.22 -1.54
CA LEU A 237 3.72 -8.01 -1.78
C LEU A 237 4.38 -8.47 -0.47
N VAL A 238 4.45 -7.63 0.56
CA VAL A 238 5.01 -8.04 1.85
C VAL A 238 4.20 -9.20 2.45
N PHE A 239 2.87 -9.13 2.39
CA PHE A 239 2.00 -10.24 2.81
C PHE A 239 2.22 -11.48 1.94
N GLN A 240 2.36 -11.33 0.63
CA GLN A 240 2.62 -12.46 -0.26
C GLN A 240 3.93 -13.17 0.09
N ILE A 241 5.00 -12.42 0.37
CA ILE A 241 6.29 -13.00 0.78
C ILE A 241 6.12 -13.72 2.13
N LEU A 242 5.46 -13.11 3.10
CA LEU A 242 5.19 -13.72 4.41
C LEU A 242 4.46 -15.06 4.28
N PHE A 243 3.36 -15.07 3.52
CA PHE A 243 2.55 -16.27 3.34
C PHE A 243 3.22 -17.33 2.48
N SER A 244 3.98 -16.94 1.45
CA SER A 244 4.74 -17.88 0.63
C SER A 244 5.85 -18.55 1.44
N LEU A 245 6.50 -17.79 2.32
CA LEU A 245 7.54 -18.32 3.21
C LEU A 245 6.96 -19.30 4.24
N GLY A 246 5.82 -18.97 4.86
CA GLY A 246 5.12 -19.87 5.76
C GLY A 246 4.71 -21.18 5.07
N GLN A 247 4.17 -21.11 3.85
CA GLN A 247 3.82 -22.29 3.06
C GLN A 247 5.02 -23.16 2.71
N ALA A 248 6.13 -22.54 2.32
CA ALA A 248 7.36 -23.25 1.99
C ALA A 248 7.99 -23.94 3.22
N HIS A 249 7.72 -23.42 4.42
CA HIS A 249 8.27 -23.93 5.68
C HIS A 249 7.21 -24.00 6.79
N PRO A 250 6.32 -25.03 6.74
CA PRO A 250 5.21 -25.18 7.70
C PRO A 250 5.57 -25.08 9.19
N PRO A 251 6.75 -25.54 9.67
CA PRO A 251 7.10 -25.39 11.09
C PRO A 251 7.10 -23.94 11.61
N LEU A 252 7.30 -22.94 10.73
CA LEU A 252 7.20 -21.52 11.11
C LEU A 252 5.79 -21.12 11.53
N LEU A 253 4.78 -21.81 10.99
CA LEU A 253 3.37 -21.55 11.24
C LEU A 253 2.83 -22.38 12.40
N GLU A 254 3.57 -23.36 12.88
CA GLU A 254 3.25 -24.10 14.11
C GLU A 254 3.83 -23.38 15.36
N ASP A 255 4.78 -22.47 15.15
CA ASP A 255 5.42 -21.71 16.22
C ASP A 255 4.52 -20.59 16.75
N ARG A 256 4.06 -20.75 17.99
CA ARG A 256 3.23 -19.76 18.70
C ARG A 256 3.91 -18.40 18.81
N LEU A 257 5.24 -18.36 18.86
CA LEU A 257 6.00 -17.12 18.98
C LEU A 257 5.68 -16.15 17.84
N LEU A 258 5.49 -16.66 16.61
CA LEU A 258 5.16 -15.83 15.47
C LEU A 258 3.82 -15.10 15.67
N PHE A 259 2.77 -15.85 16.00
CA PHE A 259 1.44 -15.29 16.16
C PHE A 259 1.32 -14.40 17.40
N ASP A 260 1.98 -14.76 18.49
CA ASP A 260 2.06 -13.92 19.69
C ASP A 260 2.79 -12.61 19.39
N ALA A 261 3.89 -12.67 18.64
CA ALA A 261 4.60 -11.47 18.21
C ALA A 261 3.73 -10.58 17.32
N CYS A 262 3.04 -11.16 16.31
CA CYS A 262 2.07 -10.43 15.50
C CYS A 262 0.99 -9.77 16.37
N ARG A 263 0.38 -10.52 17.29
CA ARG A 263 -0.69 -10.04 18.16
C ARG A 263 -0.23 -8.88 19.04
N TRP A 264 0.88 -9.03 19.76
CA TRP A 264 1.35 -8.01 20.71
C TRP A 264 1.97 -6.79 20.03
N MET A 265 2.74 -6.97 18.95
CA MET A 265 3.20 -5.84 18.14
C MET A 265 2.01 -5.12 17.51
N GLY A 266 1.00 -5.85 17.04
CA GLY A 266 -0.24 -5.29 16.50
C GLY A 266 -0.98 -4.43 17.53
N ILE A 267 -1.21 -4.95 18.74
CA ILE A 267 -1.86 -4.21 19.83
C ILE A 267 -1.06 -2.97 20.22
N ALA A 268 0.26 -3.08 20.36
CA ALA A 268 1.13 -1.93 20.65
C ALA A 268 1.03 -0.85 19.55
N THR A 269 0.96 -1.29 18.30
CA THR A 269 0.84 -0.42 17.12
C THR A 269 -0.50 0.30 17.07
N VAL A 270 -1.60 -0.41 17.32
CA VAL A 270 -2.96 0.14 17.39
C VAL A 270 -3.06 1.16 18.53
N ALA A 271 -2.61 0.80 19.73
CA ALA A 271 -2.67 1.67 20.91
C ALA A 271 -1.87 2.96 20.70
N LEU A 272 -0.63 2.84 20.22
CA LEU A 272 0.23 4.00 19.94
C LEU A 272 -0.37 4.89 18.86
N GLY A 273 -0.84 4.30 17.75
CA GLY A 273 -1.47 5.04 16.66
C GLY A 273 -2.70 5.82 17.11
N GLY A 274 -3.61 5.18 17.84
CA GLY A 274 -4.83 5.81 18.31
C GLY A 274 -4.59 6.96 19.30
N LEU A 275 -3.71 6.74 20.28
CA LEU A 275 -3.34 7.77 21.26
C LEU A 275 -2.63 8.96 20.60
N ALA A 276 -1.68 8.67 19.70
CA ALA A 276 -0.93 9.72 19.02
C ALA A 276 -1.81 10.52 18.06
N ALA A 277 -2.76 9.88 17.36
CA ALA A 277 -3.67 10.54 16.42
C ALA A 277 -4.55 11.61 17.09
N MET A 278 -5.02 11.36 18.31
CA MET A 278 -5.92 12.25 19.03
C MET A 278 -5.36 13.67 19.26
N GLY A 279 -4.05 13.78 19.47
CA GLY A 279 -3.37 15.04 19.79
C GLY A 279 -2.65 15.71 18.63
N GLN A 280 -2.81 15.22 17.39
CA GLN A 280 -2.07 15.77 16.26
C GLN A 280 -2.54 17.16 15.86
N ARG A 281 -1.58 18.04 15.57
CA ARG A 281 -1.81 19.40 15.07
C ARG A 281 -1.62 19.54 13.57
N ARG A 282 -1.05 18.52 12.93
CA ARG A 282 -0.74 18.49 11.51
C ARG A 282 -1.45 17.33 10.85
N TRP A 283 -2.04 17.59 9.68
CA TRP A 283 -2.84 16.62 8.95
C TRP A 283 -2.04 15.37 8.57
N GLU A 284 -0.80 15.56 8.14
CA GLU A 284 0.06 14.49 7.64
C GLU A 284 0.42 13.51 8.76
N TYR A 285 0.67 14.01 9.97
CA TYR A 285 0.90 13.15 11.14
C TYR A 285 -0.38 12.45 11.59
N LEU A 286 -1.53 13.13 11.56
CA LEU A 286 -2.83 12.50 11.83
C LEU A 286 -3.07 11.33 10.88
N VAL A 287 -2.82 11.52 9.58
CA VAL A 287 -2.89 10.44 8.57
C VAL A 287 -1.89 9.33 8.88
N GLY A 288 -0.66 9.67 9.26
CA GLY A 288 0.38 8.70 9.62
C GLY A 288 -0.06 7.77 10.75
N TYR A 289 -0.57 8.34 11.83
CA TYR A 289 -1.04 7.57 12.98
C TYR A 289 -2.38 6.86 12.72
N ALA A 290 -3.29 7.43 11.92
CA ALA A 290 -4.50 6.73 11.48
C ALA A 290 -4.18 5.49 10.65
N THR A 291 -3.20 5.60 9.74
CA THR A 291 -2.71 4.48 8.93
C THR A 291 -2.03 3.43 9.81
N LEU A 292 -1.36 3.85 10.88
CA LEU A 292 -0.73 2.96 11.85
C LEU A 292 -1.78 2.12 12.62
N VAL A 293 -2.93 2.70 12.99
CA VAL A 293 -4.04 1.96 13.62
C VAL A 293 -4.54 0.84 12.70
N ASP A 294 -4.74 1.16 11.42
CA ASP A 294 -5.20 0.17 10.45
C ASP A 294 -4.17 -0.95 10.20
N TRP A 295 -2.89 -0.60 10.10
CA TRP A 295 -1.78 -1.54 10.01
C TRP A 295 -1.70 -2.49 11.20
N GLY A 296 -1.75 -1.93 12.42
CA GLY A 296 -1.69 -2.71 13.65
C GLY A 296 -2.87 -3.67 13.78
N ALA A 297 -4.07 -3.25 13.40
CA ALA A 297 -5.26 -4.11 13.42
C ALA A 297 -5.11 -5.31 12.48
N GLY A 298 -4.55 -5.12 11.28
CA GLY A 298 -4.24 -6.23 10.37
C GLY A 298 -3.27 -7.24 10.97
N LEU A 299 -2.27 -6.76 11.72
CA LEU A 299 -1.31 -7.64 12.40
C LEU A 299 -1.94 -8.38 13.60
N VAL A 300 -2.88 -7.74 14.33
CA VAL A 300 -3.68 -8.42 15.36
C VAL A 300 -4.53 -9.54 14.74
N ALA A 301 -5.10 -9.31 13.55
CA ALA A 301 -5.86 -10.31 12.82
C ALA A 301 -4.98 -11.51 12.41
N LEU A 302 -3.79 -11.25 11.86
CA LEU A 302 -2.80 -12.31 11.58
C LEU A 302 -2.39 -13.06 12.86
N GLY A 303 -2.18 -12.34 13.96
CA GLY A 303 -1.82 -12.90 15.26
C GLY A 303 -2.91 -13.75 15.91
N GLN A 304 -4.11 -13.88 15.31
CA GLN A 304 -5.08 -14.88 15.72
C GLN A 304 -4.67 -16.29 15.28
N GLY A 305 -3.82 -16.43 14.26
CA GLY A 305 -3.37 -17.72 13.75
C GLY A 305 -4.50 -18.57 13.17
N THR A 306 -5.51 -17.94 12.57
CA THR A 306 -6.65 -18.62 11.96
C THR A 306 -6.86 -18.15 10.52
N ALA A 307 -7.45 -19.00 9.68
CA ALA A 307 -7.84 -18.63 8.31
C ALA A 307 -8.73 -17.37 8.27
N ARG A 308 -9.67 -17.25 9.22
CA ARG A 308 -10.54 -16.08 9.37
C ARG A 308 -9.76 -14.80 9.71
N GLY A 309 -8.77 -14.89 10.61
CA GLY A 309 -7.89 -13.77 10.93
C GLY A 309 -7.05 -13.31 9.74
N ALA A 310 -6.56 -14.26 8.93
CA ALA A 310 -5.85 -13.95 7.69
C ALA A 310 -6.74 -13.28 6.64
N GLU A 311 -7.97 -13.77 6.45
CA GLU A 311 -8.96 -13.14 5.57
C GLU A 311 -9.25 -11.70 5.99
N GLN A 312 -9.45 -11.46 7.30
CA GLN A 312 -9.65 -10.12 7.85
C GLN A 312 -8.44 -9.20 7.59
N ALA A 313 -7.22 -9.70 7.75
CA ALA A 313 -6.00 -8.92 7.46
C ALA A 313 -5.92 -8.52 5.98
N ILE A 314 -6.26 -9.44 5.06
CA ILE A 314 -6.25 -9.17 3.61
C ILE A 314 -7.32 -8.13 3.25
N GLN A 315 -8.52 -8.24 3.81
CA GLN A 315 -9.55 -7.22 3.63
C GLN A 315 -9.03 -5.84 4.07
N MET A 316 -8.34 -5.75 5.22
CA MET A 316 -7.74 -4.47 5.65
C MET A 316 -6.67 -3.97 4.66
N VAL A 317 -5.83 -4.84 4.09
CA VAL A 317 -4.85 -4.45 3.05
C VAL A 317 -5.54 -3.85 1.82
N ILE A 318 -6.63 -4.46 1.36
CA ILE A 318 -7.43 -3.97 0.21
C ILE A 318 -8.00 -2.58 0.52
N TRP A 319 -8.76 -2.47 1.61
CA TRP A 319 -9.53 -1.27 1.91
C TRP A 319 -8.64 -0.12 2.38
N ARG A 320 -7.45 -0.41 2.91
CA ARG A 320 -6.41 0.60 3.18
C ARG A 320 -5.97 1.31 1.92
N ALA A 321 -5.75 0.60 0.81
CA ALA A 321 -5.33 1.22 -0.44
C ALA A 321 -6.35 2.29 -0.89
N PHE A 322 -7.63 1.93 -0.90
CA PHE A 322 -8.71 2.87 -1.24
C PHE A 322 -8.86 4.01 -0.23
N SER A 323 -8.77 3.71 1.07
CA SER A 323 -8.82 4.74 2.12
C SER A 323 -7.69 5.77 1.96
N LEU A 324 -6.48 5.31 1.68
CA LEU A 324 -5.32 6.16 1.45
C LEU A 324 -5.43 6.98 0.16
N THR A 325 -6.10 6.48 -0.89
CA THR A 325 -6.36 7.31 -2.09
C THR A 325 -7.35 8.45 -1.81
N LEU A 326 -8.38 8.22 -0.98
CA LEU A 326 -9.27 9.29 -0.53
C LEU A 326 -8.50 10.35 0.27
N VAL A 327 -7.73 9.88 1.27
CA VAL A 327 -6.88 10.76 2.08
C VAL A 327 -5.89 11.53 1.21
N GLY A 328 -5.16 10.85 0.32
CA GLY A 328 -4.17 11.45 -0.57
C GLY A 328 -4.78 12.53 -1.47
N THR A 329 -5.95 12.27 -2.03
CA THR A 329 -6.67 13.25 -2.89
C THR A 329 -7.13 14.46 -2.07
N GLY A 330 -7.85 14.21 -0.97
CA GLY A 330 -8.38 15.26 -0.11
C GLY A 330 -7.28 16.13 0.50
N LEU A 331 -6.26 15.49 1.07
CA LEU A 331 -5.13 16.17 1.71
C LEU A 331 -4.30 16.98 0.70
N THR A 332 -4.08 16.45 -0.51
CA THR A 332 -3.41 17.19 -1.58
C THR A 332 -4.12 18.53 -1.88
N ILE A 333 -5.45 18.49 -2.00
CA ILE A 333 -6.24 19.69 -2.34
C ILE A 333 -6.32 20.66 -1.14
N VAL A 334 -6.41 20.12 0.08
CA VAL A 334 -6.42 20.89 1.34
C VAL A 334 -5.09 21.61 1.55
N LEU A 335 -3.94 20.92 1.47
CA LEU A 335 -2.62 21.53 1.64
C LEU A 335 -2.28 22.50 0.52
N LYS A 336 -2.73 22.26 -0.71
CA LYS A 336 -2.60 23.25 -1.80
C LYS A 336 -3.37 24.54 -1.52
N ALA A 337 -4.47 24.46 -0.76
CA ALA A 337 -5.30 25.61 -0.41
C ALA A 337 -4.78 26.37 0.82
N ALA A 338 -4.38 25.64 1.86
CA ALA A 338 -3.93 26.20 3.15
C ALA A 338 -2.42 26.48 3.21
N GLY A 339 -1.62 25.84 2.36
CA GLY A 339 -0.16 25.84 2.41
C GLY A 339 0.39 24.49 2.87
N GLU A 340 1.54 24.07 2.32
CA GLU A 340 2.13 22.75 2.61
C GLU A 340 2.59 22.58 4.06
N LYS A 341 2.81 23.68 4.79
CA LYS A 341 3.22 23.69 6.20
C LYS A 341 2.10 24.09 7.16
N ALA A 342 0.88 24.22 6.65
CA ALA A 342 -0.26 24.64 7.44
C ALA A 342 -0.55 23.63 8.56
N GLU A 343 -0.77 24.13 9.76
CA GLU A 343 -1.34 23.32 10.82
C GLU A 343 -2.84 23.11 10.56
N ILE A 344 -3.43 22.15 11.26
CA ILE A 344 -4.88 21.90 11.23
C ILE A 344 -5.64 23.18 11.61
N ALA A 345 -5.11 23.96 12.56
CA ALA A 345 -5.71 25.23 12.98
C ALA A 345 -5.79 26.27 11.84
N ASP A 346 -4.87 26.22 10.87
CA ASP A 346 -4.81 27.13 9.72
C ASP A 346 -5.77 26.72 8.59
N SER A 347 -6.55 25.66 8.79
CA SER A 347 -7.50 25.13 7.79
C SER A 347 -8.87 25.81 7.82
N GLY A 348 -9.02 26.89 8.60
CA GLY A 348 -10.26 27.65 8.80
C GLY A 348 -10.99 27.98 7.50
N GLY A 349 -12.30 27.71 7.41
CA GLY A 349 -13.14 28.02 6.26
C GLY A 349 -13.04 27.07 5.06
N LEU A 350 -12.14 26.08 5.07
CA LEU A 350 -12.00 25.11 3.96
C LEU A 350 -13.26 24.27 3.74
N LEU A 351 -14.02 23.94 4.78
CA LEU A 351 -15.24 23.14 4.58
C LEU A 351 -16.33 23.93 3.83
N ARG A 352 -16.31 25.27 3.90
CA ARG A 352 -17.24 26.12 3.13
C ARG A 352 -16.74 26.39 1.71
N ARG A 353 -15.43 26.61 1.55
CA ARG A 353 -14.81 27.00 0.28
C ARG A 353 -14.48 25.81 -0.63
N ARG A 354 -14.10 24.67 -0.06
CA ARG A 354 -13.74 23.42 -0.75
C ARG A 354 -14.39 22.23 -0.05
N PRO A 355 -15.74 22.18 0.03
CA PRO A 355 -16.46 21.19 0.84
C PRO A 355 -16.11 19.76 0.45
N VAL A 356 -16.18 19.43 -0.85
CA VAL A 356 -15.98 18.05 -1.32
C VAL A 356 -14.56 17.56 -1.06
N ALA A 357 -13.54 18.38 -1.27
CA ALA A 357 -12.15 18.01 -0.97
C ALA A 357 -11.93 17.76 0.52
N THR A 358 -12.48 18.63 1.37
CA THR A 358 -12.40 18.50 2.83
C THR A 358 -13.14 17.24 3.31
N LEU A 359 -14.33 16.99 2.78
CA LEU A 359 -15.10 15.78 3.07
C LEU A 359 -14.39 14.52 2.57
N THR A 360 -13.72 14.56 1.42
CA THR A 360 -12.94 13.43 0.89
C THR A 360 -11.81 13.05 1.86
N LEU A 361 -11.11 14.05 2.42
CA LEU A 361 -10.10 13.83 3.46
C LEU A 361 -10.72 13.23 4.74
N ILE A 362 -11.83 13.81 5.22
CA ILE A 362 -12.52 13.35 6.43
C ILE A 362 -13.01 11.91 6.26
N ILE A 363 -13.67 11.58 5.15
CA ILE A 363 -14.16 10.23 4.86
C ILE A 363 -12.99 9.25 4.77
N GLY A 364 -11.88 9.64 4.13
CA GLY A 364 -10.67 8.82 4.09
C GLY A 364 -10.09 8.53 5.49
N LEU A 365 -10.01 9.54 6.36
CA LEU A 365 -9.55 9.39 7.74
C LEU A 365 -10.51 8.53 8.58
N LEU A 366 -11.82 8.72 8.43
CA LEU A 366 -12.84 7.89 9.07
C LEU A 366 -12.78 6.44 8.57
N SER A 367 -12.43 6.24 7.30
CA SER A 367 -12.19 4.92 6.73
C SER A 367 -10.98 4.24 7.36
N LEU A 368 -9.85 4.95 7.52
CA LEU A 368 -8.71 4.45 8.30
C LEU A 368 -9.06 4.22 9.79
N ALA A 369 -10.06 4.94 10.32
CA ALA A 369 -10.63 4.73 11.65
C ALA A 369 -11.69 3.60 11.70
N ALA A 370 -11.98 2.91 10.59
CA ALA A 370 -13.03 1.89 10.46
C ALA A 370 -14.37 2.36 11.01
N PHE A 371 -14.67 3.64 10.80
CA PHE A 371 -15.96 4.19 11.13
C PHE A 371 -17.05 3.38 10.39
N PRO A 372 -18.17 3.04 11.02
CA PRO A 372 -19.23 2.27 10.36
C PRO A 372 -19.61 2.87 8.99
N LEU A 373 -19.94 2.03 8.03
CA LEU A 373 -20.30 2.41 6.65
C LEU A 373 -19.16 2.99 5.80
N THR A 374 -17.91 2.86 6.24
CA THR A 374 -16.73 3.21 5.44
C THR A 374 -16.01 1.95 4.94
N PRO A 375 -15.21 2.03 3.87
CA PRO A 375 -14.45 0.89 3.37
C PRO A 375 -13.59 0.18 4.42
N GLY A 376 -12.89 0.92 5.29
CA GLY A 376 -12.03 0.34 6.31
C GLY A 376 -12.77 -0.38 7.45
N ALA A 377 -14.10 -0.33 7.48
CA ALA A 377 -14.91 -1.18 8.36
C ALA A 377 -14.79 -2.67 8.01
N ALA A 378 -14.57 -2.99 6.73
CA ALA A 378 -14.41 -4.36 6.26
C ALA A 378 -13.10 -4.97 6.78
N GLY A 379 -13.17 -6.24 7.19
CA GLY A 379 -12.13 -6.92 7.96
C GLY A 379 -12.09 -6.50 9.44
N ARG A 380 -12.17 -5.19 9.74
CA ARG A 380 -11.91 -4.68 11.10
C ARG A 380 -13.04 -4.84 12.10
N TRP A 381 -14.29 -4.61 11.69
CA TRP A 381 -15.43 -4.90 12.58
C TRP A 381 -15.59 -6.39 12.88
N PRO A 382 -15.49 -7.31 11.90
CA PRO A 382 -15.46 -8.74 12.17
C PRO A 382 -14.37 -9.12 13.18
N LEU A 383 -13.14 -8.61 13.02
CA LEU A 383 -12.06 -8.83 13.99
C LEU A 383 -12.43 -8.32 15.39
N ILE A 384 -12.97 -7.10 15.50
CA ILE A 384 -13.38 -6.53 16.79
C ILE A 384 -14.42 -7.40 17.47
N LEU A 385 -15.41 -7.90 16.73
CA LEU A 385 -16.46 -8.77 17.27
C LEU A 385 -15.89 -10.12 17.76
N ASP A 386 -15.00 -10.73 16.96
CA ASP A 386 -14.33 -11.98 17.33
C ASP A 386 -13.47 -11.78 18.60
N LEU A 387 -12.72 -10.66 18.68
CA LEU A 387 -11.92 -10.30 19.84
C LEU A 387 -12.79 -9.99 21.07
N LEU A 388 -13.91 -9.28 20.92
CA LEU A 388 -14.80 -8.99 22.06
C LEU A 388 -15.37 -10.26 22.69
N ALA A 389 -15.55 -11.33 21.90
CA ALA A 389 -15.96 -12.63 22.40
C ALA A 389 -14.80 -13.42 23.06
N ALA A 390 -13.59 -13.35 22.50
CA ALA A 390 -12.44 -14.14 22.96
C ALA A 390 -11.57 -13.44 24.02
N ASP A 391 -11.15 -12.20 23.77
CA ASP A 391 -10.43 -11.32 24.70
C ASP A 391 -10.96 -9.88 24.60
N PRO A 392 -11.94 -9.51 25.46
CA PRO A 392 -12.57 -8.20 25.42
C PRO A 392 -11.58 -7.03 25.51
N ARG A 393 -10.43 -7.21 26.17
CA ARG A 393 -9.43 -6.14 26.33
C ARG A 393 -8.84 -5.73 24.99
N MET A 394 -8.54 -6.70 24.13
CA MET A 394 -8.03 -6.43 22.79
C MET A 394 -9.08 -5.77 21.91
N GLY A 395 -10.32 -6.26 21.95
CA GLY A 395 -11.45 -5.66 21.23
C GLY A 395 -11.67 -4.19 21.60
N TRP A 396 -11.69 -3.88 22.90
CA TRP A 396 -11.80 -2.50 23.38
C TRP A 396 -10.59 -1.63 23.01
N THR A 397 -9.37 -2.20 22.97
CA THR A 397 -8.18 -1.46 22.53
C THR A 397 -8.31 -0.99 21.09
N LEU A 398 -8.80 -1.86 20.19
CA LEU A 398 -9.05 -1.49 18.79
C LEU A 398 -10.13 -0.41 18.66
N ILE A 399 -11.23 -0.51 19.43
CA ILE A 399 -12.30 0.49 19.45
C ILE A 399 -11.75 1.85 19.93
N LEU A 400 -11.06 1.88 21.06
CA LEU A 400 -10.50 3.11 21.63
C LEU A 400 -9.48 3.77 20.70
N ALA A 401 -8.66 2.97 20.01
CA ALA A 401 -7.73 3.50 19.01
C ALA A 401 -8.45 4.14 17.82
N GLY A 402 -9.52 3.50 17.32
CA GLY A 402 -10.39 4.08 16.29
C GLY A 402 -11.04 5.38 16.77
N VAL A 403 -11.51 5.45 18.02
CA VAL A 403 -12.03 6.68 18.64
C VAL A 403 -10.98 7.78 18.67
N GLY A 404 -9.72 7.47 19.01
CA GLY A 404 -8.62 8.44 18.98
C GLY A 404 -8.42 9.09 17.61
N VAL A 405 -8.46 8.29 16.54
CA VAL A 405 -8.42 8.80 15.15
C VAL A 405 -9.65 9.64 14.82
N CYS A 406 -10.85 9.19 15.22
CA CYS A 406 -12.08 9.95 15.04
C CYS A 406 -12.04 11.31 15.74
N VAL A 407 -11.51 11.38 16.97
CA VAL A 407 -11.36 12.65 17.72
C VAL A 407 -10.44 13.61 16.98
N GLY A 408 -9.26 13.14 16.51
CA GLY A 408 -8.35 13.97 15.72
C GLY A 408 -8.99 14.44 14.40
N THR A 409 -9.73 13.56 13.74
CA THR A 409 -10.46 13.87 12.49
C THR A 409 -11.57 14.90 12.72
N LEU A 410 -12.34 14.77 13.80
CA LEU A 410 -13.39 15.72 14.18
C LEU A 410 -12.83 17.07 14.60
N ALA A 411 -11.70 17.09 15.30
CA ALA A 411 -10.98 18.32 15.62
C ALA A 411 -10.56 19.05 14.33
N GLY A 412 -10.02 18.32 13.35
CA GLY A 412 -9.69 18.88 12.05
C GLY A 412 -10.89 19.36 11.24
N ALA A 413 -11.99 18.59 11.23
CA ALA A 413 -13.24 19.01 10.58
C ALA A 413 -13.81 20.30 11.20
N ARG A 414 -13.75 20.42 12.54
CA ARG A 414 -14.15 21.64 13.26
C ARG A 414 -13.24 22.83 12.93
N ALA A 415 -11.93 22.63 12.84
CA ALA A 415 -11.01 23.67 12.40
C ALA A 415 -11.40 24.17 11.00
N CYS A 416 -11.71 23.27 10.07
CA CYS A 416 -12.17 23.61 8.71
C CYS A 416 -13.51 24.38 8.66
N LEU A 417 -14.34 24.29 9.70
CA LEU A 417 -15.59 25.06 9.83
C LEU A 417 -15.40 26.47 10.38
N GLY A 418 -14.24 26.74 10.98
CA GLY A 418 -13.89 28.02 11.58
C GLY A 418 -13.86 29.18 10.59
N PRO A 419 -13.57 30.40 11.08
CA PRO A 419 -13.43 31.56 10.20
C PRO A 419 -12.34 31.30 9.14
N PRO A 420 -12.50 31.82 7.90
CA PRO A 420 -11.52 31.63 6.83
C PRO A 420 -10.13 32.08 7.27
N ALA A 421 -9.15 31.18 7.15
CA ALA A 421 -7.76 31.52 7.46
C ALA A 421 -7.23 32.60 6.48
N PRO A 422 -6.39 33.53 6.96
CA PRO A 422 -5.74 34.50 6.09
C PRO A 422 -4.80 33.78 5.10
N GLY A 423 -4.84 34.15 3.82
CA GLY A 423 -3.93 33.60 2.80
C GLY A 423 -4.38 32.32 2.11
N LEU A 424 -5.62 31.84 2.35
CA LEU A 424 -6.19 30.72 1.59
C LEU A 424 -6.18 31.02 0.08
N SER A 425 -5.67 30.09 -0.73
CA SER A 425 -5.68 30.24 -2.18
C SER A 425 -7.12 30.23 -2.74
N GLU A 426 -7.51 31.33 -3.36
CA GLU A 426 -8.85 31.55 -3.95
C GLU A 426 -8.91 31.34 -5.47
N ARG A 427 -7.89 30.71 -6.08
CA ARG A 427 -7.88 30.49 -7.53
C ARG A 427 -9.03 29.56 -7.96
N ARG A 428 -10.04 30.13 -8.64
CA ARG A 428 -11.27 29.44 -9.07
C ARG A 428 -11.00 28.18 -9.91
N LEU A 429 -10.06 28.25 -10.85
CA LEU A 429 -9.70 27.10 -11.70
C LEU A 429 -9.13 25.94 -10.86
N GLU A 430 -8.24 26.22 -9.92
CA GLU A 430 -7.66 25.20 -9.05
C GLU A 430 -8.71 24.56 -8.14
N ALA A 431 -9.67 25.36 -7.65
CA ALA A 431 -10.79 24.86 -6.87
C ALA A 431 -11.72 23.95 -7.71
N MET A 432 -12.00 24.29 -8.96
CA MET A 432 -12.81 23.47 -9.87
C MET A 432 -12.13 22.14 -10.22
N ILE A 433 -10.83 22.17 -10.52
CA ILE A 433 -10.05 20.94 -10.78
C ILE A 433 -10.05 20.06 -9.52
N GLY A 434 -9.76 20.66 -8.36
CA GLY A 434 -9.80 19.93 -7.09
C GLY A 434 -11.17 19.31 -6.80
N LEU A 435 -12.26 20.04 -7.05
CA LEU A 435 -13.62 19.53 -6.92
C LEU A 435 -13.86 18.31 -7.83
N GLY A 436 -13.51 18.40 -9.11
CA GLY A 436 -13.70 17.30 -10.07
C GLY A 436 -12.99 16.02 -9.65
N PHE A 437 -11.73 16.13 -9.20
CA PHE A 437 -10.95 14.96 -8.76
C PHE A 437 -11.37 14.43 -7.38
N ALA A 438 -11.82 15.30 -6.47
CA ALA A 438 -12.41 14.85 -5.21
C ALA A 438 -13.71 14.06 -5.44
N LEU A 439 -14.58 14.54 -6.34
CA LEU A 439 -15.77 13.80 -6.76
C LEU A 439 -15.41 12.47 -7.44
N LEU A 440 -14.40 12.47 -8.33
CA LEU A 440 -13.90 11.25 -8.96
C LEU A 440 -13.40 10.24 -7.93
N ALA A 441 -12.63 10.68 -6.93
CA ALA A 441 -12.12 9.80 -5.87
C ALA A 441 -13.26 9.19 -5.06
N LEU A 442 -14.24 10.00 -4.65
CA LEU A 442 -15.43 9.53 -3.93
C LEU A 442 -16.26 8.56 -4.77
N TRP A 443 -16.44 8.85 -6.06
CA TRP A 443 -17.17 7.97 -6.97
C TRP A 443 -16.45 6.65 -7.20
N LEU A 444 -15.14 6.67 -7.48
CA LEU A 444 -14.35 5.47 -7.69
C LEU A 444 -14.34 4.58 -6.44
N VAL A 445 -14.00 5.14 -5.28
CA VAL A 445 -13.95 4.34 -4.05
C VAL A 445 -15.34 3.92 -3.59
N GLY A 446 -16.36 4.76 -3.77
CA GLY A 446 -17.75 4.39 -3.50
C GLY A 446 -18.23 3.24 -4.40
N TYR A 447 -17.92 3.30 -5.69
CA TYR A 447 -18.24 2.22 -6.64
C TYR A 447 -17.56 0.91 -6.26
N VAL A 448 -16.25 0.96 -5.94
CA VAL A 448 -15.49 -0.21 -5.47
C VAL A 448 -16.08 -0.77 -4.18
N PHE A 449 -16.48 0.09 -3.24
CA PHE A 449 -17.06 -0.33 -1.97
C PHE A 449 -18.45 -0.97 -2.14
N LEU A 450 -19.26 -0.49 -3.07
CA LEU A 450 -20.58 -1.05 -3.39
C LEU A 450 -20.49 -2.32 -4.26
N HIS A 451 -19.39 -2.51 -4.99
CA HIS A 451 -19.12 -3.68 -5.82
C HIS A 451 -17.77 -4.30 -5.45
N PRO A 452 -17.65 -4.90 -4.24
CA PRO A 452 -16.38 -5.39 -3.73
C PRO A 452 -15.91 -6.70 -4.41
N GLU A 453 -16.83 -7.46 -4.99
CA GLU A 453 -16.59 -8.82 -5.52
C GLU A 453 -15.35 -8.94 -6.45
N PRO A 454 -15.12 -8.05 -7.44
CA PRO A 454 -13.95 -8.17 -8.31
C PRO A 454 -12.63 -8.00 -7.54
N TRP A 455 -12.61 -7.16 -6.51
CA TRP A 455 -11.41 -6.87 -5.73
C TRP A 455 -11.15 -7.91 -4.66
N LEU A 456 -12.22 -8.38 -4.01
CA LEU A 456 -12.15 -9.48 -3.05
C LEU A 456 -11.75 -10.77 -3.76
N GLY A 457 -12.36 -11.10 -4.90
CA GLY A 457 -12.00 -12.28 -5.69
C GLY A 457 -10.54 -12.26 -6.15
N LEU A 458 -10.07 -11.09 -6.62
CA LEU A 458 -8.69 -10.91 -7.05
C LEU A 458 -7.69 -11.10 -5.88
N MET A 459 -7.98 -10.60 -4.68
CA MET A 459 -7.12 -10.88 -3.53
C MET A 459 -7.29 -12.30 -2.98
N GLN A 460 -8.47 -12.88 -3.03
CA GLN A 460 -8.68 -14.29 -2.68
C GLN A 460 -7.87 -15.20 -3.60
N GLU A 461 -7.79 -14.91 -4.91
CA GLU A 461 -6.93 -15.63 -5.84
C GLU A 461 -5.45 -15.40 -5.55
N ALA A 462 -5.05 -14.14 -5.30
CA ALA A 462 -3.67 -13.79 -4.94
C ALA A 462 -3.18 -14.55 -3.71
N PHE A 463 -4.07 -14.76 -2.75
CA PHE A 463 -3.79 -15.43 -1.49
C PHE A 463 -4.49 -16.79 -1.36
N ALA A 464 -4.87 -17.43 -2.47
CA ALA A 464 -5.64 -18.69 -2.45
C ALA A 464 -4.87 -19.84 -1.78
N GLY A 465 -3.54 -19.75 -1.76
CA GLY A 465 -2.67 -20.67 -1.03
C GLY A 465 -2.82 -20.63 0.49
N LEU A 466 -3.58 -19.68 1.07
CA LEU A 466 -3.78 -19.53 2.51
C LEU A 466 -4.65 -20.60 3.19
N SER A 467 -5.15 -21.60 2.45
CA SER A 467 -5.95 -22.70 3.00
C SER A 467 -5.25 -23.52 4.08
N PHE A 468 -3.95 -23.32 4.34
CA PHE A 468 -3.20 -24.00 5.40
C PHE A 468 -3.44 -23.44 6.82
N LEU A 469 -3.92 -22.20 6.99
CA LEU A 469 -4.29 -21.65 8.33
C LEU A 469 -5.63 -22.20 8.85
N ALA A 470 -6.18 -23.21 8.16
CA ALA A 470 -7.38 -23.96 8.55
C ALA A 470 -7.07 -25.32 9.20
N LEU A 471 -5.79 -25.63 9.42
CA LEU A 471 -5.33 -26.72 10.30
C LEU A 471 -5.07 -26.16 11.70
#